data_AF-A0AAD7X234-F1
#
_entry.id   AF-A0AAD7X234-F1
#
_cell.length_a   1.000
_cell.length_b   1.000
_cell.length_c   1.000
_cell.angle_alpha   90.00
_cell.angle_beta   90.00
_cell.angle_gamma   90.00
#
_symmetry.space_group_name_H-M   'P 1'
#
loop_
_entity.id
_entity.type
_entity.pdbx_description
1 polymer ?
#
loop_
_entity_poly.entity_id
_entity_poly.type
_entity_poly.pdbx_seq_one_letter_code
_entity_poly.pdbx_strand_id
1 'polypeptide(L)'
;MRIFQVAPFKMFLVWILGLFLLGIASGAEVCYDNLGCFSDDIPWAGTVERPIARLPWTPEEIGTRFLLYTQQNPNNHQASRRETPGN
;
A
#
# COMPACT_ATOMS: atom_id res chain seq x y z
N MET A 1 19.91 47.19 2.27
CA MET A 1 20.05 45.99 3.12
C MET A 1 19.07 46.09 4.30
N ARG A 2 17.82 45.64 4.13
CA ARG A 2 16.80 45.61 5.20
C ARG A 2 16.48 44.15 5.50
N ILE A 3 17.34 43.50 6.30
CA ILE A 3 17.20 42.06 6.61
C ILE A 3 16.80 41.84 8.09
N PHE A 4 16.82 42.87 8.93
CA PHE A 4 16.64 42.74 10.39
C PHE A 4 15.31 43.33 10.94
N GLN A 5 14.17 43.04 10.32
CA GLN A 5 12.85 43.42 10.88
C GLN A 5 11.82 42.29 10.87
N VAL A 6 12.23 41.03 10.67
CA VAL A 6 11.29 39.90 10.87
C VAL A 6 11.38 39.49 12.34
N ALA A 7 10.43 39.97 13.15
CA ALA A 7 10.34 39.66 14.58
C ALA A 7 10.45 38.15 14.84
N PRO A 8 11.15 37.70 15.90
CA PRO A 8 11.47 36.27 16.13
C PRO A 8 10.23 35.38 16.24
N PHE A 9 9.10 35.95 16.70
CA PHE A 9 7.80 35.30 16.77
C PHE A 9 7.23 34.92 15.40
N LYS A 10 7.49 35.75 14.38
CA LYS A 10 6.97 35.57 13.02
C LYS A 10 7.69 34.43 12.29
N MET A 11 8.99 34.22 12.56
CA MET A 11 9.69 33.02 12.09
C MET A 11 9.14 31.76 12.77
N PHE A 12 9.03 31.75 14.09
CA PHE A 12 8.57 30.56 14.83
C PHE A 12 7.18 30.07 14.39
N LEU A 13 6.26 31.00 14.14
CA LEU A 13 4.93 30.69 13.59
C LEU A 13 5.00 30.07 12.19
N VAL A 14 5.89 30.53 11.31
CA VAL A 14 6.07 29.96 9.96
C VAL A 14 6.65 28.54 10.03
N TRP A 15 7.58 28.28 10.96
CA TRP A 15 8.13 26.93 11.17
C TRP A 15 7.11 25.97 11.78
N ILE A 16 6.32 26.41 12.77
CA ILE A 16 5.22 25.60 13.34
C ILE A 16 4.16 25.32 12.27
N LEU A 17 3.77 26.31 11.46
CA LEU A 17 2.81 26.13 10.38
C LEU A 17 3.36 25.19 9.30
N GLY A 18 4.65 25.31 8.95
CA GLY A 18 5.32 24.42 8.00
C GLY A 18 5.41 22.96 8.50
N LEU A 19 5.77 22.76 9.77
CA LEU A 19 5.75 21.44 10.42
C LEU A 19 4.34 20.86 10.53
N PHE A 20 3.33 21.69 10.81
CA PHE A 20 1.94 21.28 10.86
C PHE A 20 1.38 20.91 9.47
N LEU A 21 1.85 21.58 8.41
CA LEU A 21 1.48 21.29 7.03
C LEU A 21 2.20 20.05 6.45
N LEU A 22 3.33 19.63 7.05
CA LEU A 22 3.97 18.33 6.80
C LEU A 22 3.23 17.20 7.54
N GLY A 23 1.89 17.22 7.46
CA GLY A 23 1.04 16.17 7.99
C GLY A 23 1.44 14.82 7.41
N ILE A 24 1.41 13.78 8.25
CA ILE A 24 1.73 12.41 7.87
C ILE A 24 0.66 11.95 6.87
N ALA A 25 1.02 11.87 5.59
CA ALA A 25 0.23 11.13 4.61
C ALA A 25 0.46 9.65 4.90
N SER A 26 -0.41 9.04 5.71
CA SER A 26 -0.43 7.59 5.94
C SER A 26 -1.44 6.94 5.00
N GLY A 27 -0.99 6.01 4.18
CA GLY A 27 -1.83 5.14 3.37
C GLY A 27 -2.64 4.17 4.23
N ALA A 28 -3.66 3.60 3.61
CA ALA A 28 -4.45 2.52 4.19
C ALA A 28 -3.70 1.19 4.00
N GLU A 29 -3.94 0.23 4.90
CA GLU A 29 -3.41 -1.13 4.80
C GLU A 29 -4.50 -2.20 4.99
N VAL A 30 -4.32 -3.35 4.32
CA VAL A 30 -5.12 -4.57 4.54
C VAL A 30 -4.19 -5.76 4.73
N CYS A 31 -4.48 -6.62 5.70
CA CYS A 31 -3.69 -7.81 6.01
C CYS A 31 -4.48 -9.08 5.72
N TYR A 32 -3.82 -10.08 5.14
CA TYR A 32 -4.33 -11.42 4.91
C TYR A 32 -3.40 -12.43 5.58
N ASP A 33 -3.94 -13.35 6.37
CA ASP A 33 -3.21 -14.22 7.31
C ASP A 33 -1.87 -14.77 6.76
N ASN A 34 -1.93 -15.52 5.66
CA ASN A 34 -0.77 -16.18 5.08
C ASN A 34 -0.03 -15.36 4.01
N LEU A 35 -0.47 -14.12 3.73
CA LEU A 35 0.08 -13.28 2.66
C LEU A 35 0.69 -11.97 3.18
N GLY A 36 0.44 -11.62 4.44
CA GLY A 36 0.91 -10.37 5.04
C GLY A 36 0.03 -9.17 4.69
N CYS A 37 0.58 -7.97 4.86
CA CYS A 37 -0.14 -6.71 4.70
C CYS A 37 0.24 -5.99 3.41
N PHE A 38 -0.74 -5.34 2.81
CA PHE A 38 -0.64 -4.56 1.58
C PHE A 38 -1.08 -3.13 1.90
N SER A 39 -0.18 -2.17 1.66
CA SER A 39 -0.49 -0.74 1.78
C SER A 39 -0.74 -0.12 0.40
N ASP A 40 -1.57 0.93 0.35
CA ASP A 40 -1.72 1.79 -0.81
C ASP A 40 -0.81 3.04 -0.77
N ASP A 41 0.13 3.10 0.18
CA ASP A 41 1.21 4.09 0.20
C ASP A 41 2.07 4.05 -1.06
N ILE A 42 2.73 5.17 -1.36
CA ILE A 42 3.77 5.23 -2.41
C ILE A 42 4.85 4.16 -2.10
N PRO A 43 5.22 3.28 -3.05
CA PRO A 43 4.97 3.36 -4.50
C PRO A 43 3.80 2.49 -5.00
N TRP A 44 3.00 1.92 -4.12
CA TRP A 44 1.88 1.04 -4.47
C TRP A 44 0.70 1.80 -5.04
N ALA A 45 0.47 3.04 -4.59
CA ALA A 45 -0.42 4.00 -5.24
C ALA A 45 0.06 5.45 -5.06
N GLY A 46 -0.73 6.42 -5.52
CA GLY A 46 -0.42 7.85 -5.42
C GLY A 46 0.74 8.33 -6.31
N THR A 47 1.24 7.50 -7.23
CA THR A 47 2.27 7.90 -8.22
C THR A 47 1.64 8.36 -9.53
N VAL A 48 2.46 8.89 -10.45
CA VAL A 48 1.99 9.27 -11.79
C VAL A 48 1.50 8.05 -12.58
N GLU A 49 2.17 6.91 -12.43
CA GLU A 49 1.82 5.64 -13.07
C GLU A 49 0.63 4.95 -12.39
N ARG A 50 0.43 5.19 -11.09
CA ARG A 50 -0.60 4.57 -10.25
C ARG A 50 -1.36 5.63 -9.44
N PRO A 51 -2.15 6.51 -10.09
CA PRO A 51 -2.73 7.69 -9.43
C PRO A 51 -3.89 7.35 -8.50
N ILE A 52 -4.50 6.18 -8.63
CA ILE A 52 -5.68 5.76 -7.85
C ILE A 52 -5.21 4.86 -6.71
N ALA A 53 -5.41 5.31 -5.48
CA ALA A 53 -5.23 4.51 -4.27
C ALA A 53 -6.34 3.44 -4.17
N ARG A 54 -5.95 2.17 -4.27
CA ARG A 54 -6.85 1.03 -4.13
C ARG A 54 -6.09 -0.17 -3.56
N LEU A 55 -6.61 -0.71 -2.47
CA LEU A 55 -6.15 -1.95 -1.86
C LEU A 55 -6.57 -3.19 -2.67
N PRO A 56 -5.81 -4.29 -2.61
CA PRO A 56 -6.15 -5.53 -3.30
C PRO A 56 -7.42 -6.17 -2.73
N TRP A 57 -8.16 -6.90 -3.58
CA TRP A 57 -9.28 -7.75 -3.16
C TRP A 57 -8.83 -8.90 -2.26
N THR A 58 -9.79 -9.51 -1.56
CA THR A 58 -9.53 -10.66 -0.70
C THR A 58 -9.05 -11.86 -1.53
N PRO A 59 -8.23 -12.77 -0.95
CA PRO A 59 -7.80 -14.00 -1.64
C PRO A 59 -8.97 -14.84 -2.17
N GLU A 60 -10.09 -14.83 -1.44
CA GLU A 60 -11.34 -15.54 -1.77
C GLU A 60 -12.03 -14.91 -2.98
N GLU A 61 -12.10 -13.58 -3.06
CA GLU A 61 -12.65 -12.85 -4.21
C GLU A 61 -11.81 -13.04 -5.47
N ILE A 62 -10.48 -13.07 -5.33
CA ILE A 62 -9.57 -13.32 -6.46
C ILE A 62 -9.67 -14.78 -6.94
N GLY A 63 -9.86 -15.73 -6.02
CA GLY A 63 -10.07 -17.14 -6.36
C GLY A 63 -8.86 -17.80 -7.02
N THR A 64 -7.64 -17.45 -6.58
CA THR A 64 -6.40 -17.97 -7.18
C THR A 64 -6.30 -19.49 -7.04
N ARG A 65 -6.06 -20.18 -8.16
CA ARG A 65 -5.92 -21.65 -8.22
C ARG A 65 -4.57 -22.06 -8.82
N PHE A 66 -3.90 -23.01 -8.17
CA PHE A 66 -2.67 -23.60 -8.69
C PHE A 66 -3.01 -24.90 -9.43
N LEU A 67 -2.86 -24.88 -10.75
CA LEU A 67 -3.16 -26.01 -11.62
C LEU A 67 -1.84 -26.64 -12.08
N LEU A 68 -1.46 -27.76 -11.48
CA LEU A 68 -0.21 -28.44 -11.80
C LEU A 68 -0.38 -29.42 -12.96
N TYR A 69 0.44 -29.23 -14.00
CA TYR A 69 0.59 -30.14 -15.13
C TYR A 69 1.98 -30.77 -15.11
N THR A 70 2.04 -32.08 -15.37
CA THR A 70 3.30 -32.84 -15.40
C THR A 70 3.31 -33.73 -16.63
N GLN A 71 4.45 -34.37 -16.93
CA GLN A 71 4.50 -35.34 -18.03
C GLN A 71 3.54 -36.53 -17.82
N GLN A 72 3.29 -36.91 -16.56
CA GLN A 72 2.32 -37.97 -16.22
C GLN A 72 0.87 -37.50 -16.32
N ASN A 73 0.67 -36.19 -16.37
CA ASN A 73 -0.63 -35.54 -16.39
C ASN A 73 -0.64 -34.36 -17.38
N PRO A 74 -0.65 -34.66 -18.70
CA PRO A 74 -0.61 -33.61 -19.71
C PRO A 74 -1.96 -32.91 -19.89
N ASN A 75 -3.08 -33.60 -19.59
CA ASN A 75 -4.42 -33.13 -19.96
C ASN A 75 -5.32 -32.80 -18.77
N ASN A 76 -5.01 -33.24 -17.55
CA ASN A 76 -5.93 -33.19 -16.40
C ASN A 76 -5.28 -32.58 -15.15
N HIS A 77 -5.22 -31.26 -15.02
CA HIS A 77 -4.54 -30.59 -13.90
C HIS A 77 -4.78 -31.24 -12.52
N GLN A 78 -3.72 -31.31 -11.73
CA GLN A 78 -3.85 -31.56 -10.29
C GLN A 78 -4.05 -30.21 -9.61
N ALA A 79 -5.19 -30.03 -8.94
CA ALA A 79 -5.47 -28.82 -8.19
C ALA A 79 -4.70 -28.87 -6.86
N SER A 80 -3.68 -28.02 -6.71
CA SER A 80 -3.03 -27.80 -5.42
C SER A 80 -3.66 -26.56 -4.76
N ARG A 81 -4.23 -26.76 -3.58
CA ARG A 81 -4.66 -25.65 -2.72
C ARG A 81 -3.54 -25.38 -1.72
N ARG A 82 -3.04 -24.15 -1.68
CA ARG A 82 -2.47 -23.64 -0.43
C ARG A 82 -3.66 -23.23 0.41
N GLU A 83 -3.82 -23.81 1.60
CA GLU A 83 -4.87 -23.40 2.51
C GLU A 83 -4.61 -21.95 2.92
N THR A 84 -5.47 -21.04 2.48
CA THR A 84 -5.73 -19.81 3.23
C THR A 84 -6.63 -20.21 4.39
N PRO A 85 -6.17 -20.17 5.66
CA PRO A 85 -7.11 -20.18 6.76
C PRO A 85 -7.98 -18.94 6.56
N GLY A 86 -9.28 -19.18 6.47
CA GLY A 86 -10.26 -18.11 6.44
C GLY A 86 -10.87 -18.01 7.83
N ASN A 87 -10.52 -16.92 8.52
CA ASN A 87 -11.33 -16.13 9.47
C ASN A 87 -10.55 -15.66 10.69
#